data_AF-A0A0F9NNY2-F1
#
_entry.id   AF-A0A0F9NNY2-F1
#
_cell.length_a   1.000
_cell.length_b   1.000
_cell.length_c   1.000
_cell.angle_alpha   90.00
_cell.angle_beta   90.00
_cell.angle_gamma   90.00
#
_symmetry.space_group_name_H-M   'P 1'
#
loop_
_entity.id
_entity.type
_entity.pdbx_description
1 polymer ?
#
loop_
_entity_poly.entity_id
_entity_poly.type
_entity_poly.pdbx_seq_one_letter_code
_entity_poly.pdbx_strand_id
1 'polypeptide(L)'
;QIAQLPHKLIFQRSESGKTELVIVRTGGYIGYGFGGWAYQRNGGVTLPNDLQATFSGDYAAVRDFDSRGGLEYVTGDIRLDIDFQDFNGATSQDAIKGSITNRQVYTTSGDDVTQDVIEALEADLDEIPTILLDIGPNTISSNGEFAGSFQSGYTNAEGEFVVYETGTYNGILAGDDPSEAVGITVSTGEDRIDGDFRETGGFIATR
;
A
#
# COMPACT_ATOMS: atom_id res chain seq x y z
N GLN A 1 32.34 -1.11 -21.47
CA GLN A 1 30.99 -1.57 -21.12
C GLN A 1 30.34 -0.45 -20.31
N ILE A 2 29.14 0.00 -20.67
CA ILE A 2 28.41 1.04 -19.91
C ILE A 2 27.64 0.32 -18.81
N ALA A 3 27.80 0.74 -17.55
CA ALA A 3 27.04 0.19 -16.43
C ALA A 3 25.56 0.56 -16.59
N GLN A 4 24.70 -0.45 -16.62
CA GLN A 4 23.24 -0.26 -16.67
C GLN A 4 22.73 0.00 -15.25
N LEU A 5 21.80 0.96 -15.11
CA LEU A 5 21.16 1.22 -13.82
C LEU A 5 20.19 0.08 -13.48
N PRO A 6 20.24 -0.47 -12.26
CA PRO A 6 19.38 -1.58 -11.88
C PRO A 6 17.92 -1.12 -11.79
N HIS A 7 17.02 -1.90 -12.41
CA HIS A 7 15.58 -1.77 -12.27
C HIS A 7 15.05 -3.02 -11.57
N LYS A 8 14.14 -2.85 -10.61
CA LYS A 8 13.49 -3.93 -9.89
C LYS A 8 12.00 -3.89 -10.16
N LEU A 9 11.40 -5.08 -10.16
CA LEU A 9 10.01 -5.29 -10.53
C LEU A 9 9.34 -6.14 -9.47
N ILE A 10 8.16 -5.71 -9.01
CA ILE A 10 7.19 -6.54 -8.29
C ILE A 10 6.07 -6.86 -9.27
N PHE A 11 5.72 -8.14 -9.40
CA PHE A 11 4.57 -8.61 -10.15
C PHE A 11 3.76 -9.53 -9.26
N GLN A 12 2.46 -9.30 -9.20
CA GLN A 12 1.52 -10.15 -8.49
C GLN A 12 0.33 -10.43 -9.41
N ARG A 13 -0.19 -11.66 -9.33
CA ARG A 13 -1.38 -12.12 -10.03
C ARG A 13 -2.21 -12.92 -9.04
N SER A 14 -3.51 -12.67 -8.98
CA SER A 14 -4.42 -13.46 -8.13
C SER A 14 -4.48 -14.91 -8.61
N GLU A 15 -4.78 -15.84 -7.71
CA GLU A 15 -4.92 -17.27 -8.07
C GLU A 15 -5.98 -17.49 -9.15
N SER A 16 -7.07 -16.72 -9.11
CA SER A 16 -8.12 -16.77 -10.14
C SER A 16 -7.69 -16.12 -11.47
N GLY A 17 -6.64 -15.30 -11.44
CA GLY A 17 -6.18 -14.49 -12.56
C GLY A 17 -7.08 -13.31 -12.90
N LYS A 18 -8.08 -12.97 -12.07
CA LYS A 18 -8.95 -11.81 -12.29
C LYS A 18 -8.25 -10.48 -12.00
N THR A 19 -7.17 -10.47 -11.23
CA THR A 19 -6.45 -9.25 -10.89
C THR A 19 -4.95 -9.44 -10.97
N GLU A 20 -4.25 -8.40 -11.43
CA GLU A 20 -2.79 -8.39 -11.57
C GLU A 20 -2.25 -6.99 -11.32
N LEU A 21 -1.02 -6.90 -10.82
CA LEU A 21 -0.30 -5.64 -10.68
C LEU A 21 1.17 -5.79 -11.05
N VAL A 22 1.77 -4.67 -11.43
CA VAL A 22 3.20 -4.52 -11.64
C VAL A 22 3.67 -3.19 -11.05
N ILE A 23 4.82 -3.22 -10.38
CA ILE A 23 5.53 -2.04 -9.88
C ILE A 23 6.96 -2.11 -10.38
N VAL A 24 7.45 -1.03 -10.97
CA VAL A 24 8.83 -0.90 -11.45
C VAL A 24 9.47 0.31 -10.81
N ARG A 25 10.62 0.12 -10.16
CA ARG A 25 11.43 1.18 -9.55
C ARG A 25 12.91 0.97 -9.84
N THR A 26 13.68 2.05 -9.80
CA THR A 26 15.14 2.02 -9.93
C THR A 26 15.81 2.77 -8.79
N GLY A 27 16.84 2.17 -8.19
CA GLY A 27 17.68 2.81 -7.18
C GLY A 27 18.91 3.48 -7.75
N GLY A 28 18.94 3.72 -9.06
CA GLY A 28 20.10 4.27 -9.76
C GLY A 28 20.31 5.77 -9.61
N TYR A 29 19.43 6.47 -8.87
CA TYR A 29 19.40 7.92 -8.76
C TYR A 29 19.33 8.36 -7.29
N ILE A 30 19.79 9.58 -7.04
CA ILE A 30 19.44 10.40 -5.88
C ILE A 30 18.33 11.35 -6.35
N GLY A 31 17.38 11.70 -5.48
CA GLY A 31 16.24 12.57 -5.80
C GLY A 31 14.99 11.82 -6.27
N TYR A 32 14.78 10.60 -5.75
CA TYR A 32 13.88 9.57 -6.29
C TYR A 32 14.23 9.10 -7.70
N GLY A 33 14.03 7.81 -7.96
CA GLY A 33 14.26 7.21 -9.26
C GLY A 33 13.08 7.35 -10.21
N PHE A 34 13.30 6.96 -11.46
CA PHE A 34 12.22 6.70 -12.40
C PHE A 34 11.50 5.39 -12.05
N GLY A 35 10.21 5.34 -12.37
CA GLY A 35 9.43 4.13 -12.21
C GLY A 35 7.99 4.36 -12.55
N GLY A 36 7.21 3.30 -12.39
CA GLY A 36 5.78 3.32 -12.63
C GLY A 36 5.14 2.07 -12.08
N TRP A 37 3.83 2.06 -12.11
CA TRP A 37 3.04 0.92 -11.70
C TRP A 37 1.82 0.82 -12.62
N ALA A 38 1.26 -0.36 -12.69
CA ALA A 38 -0.03 -0.61 -13.29
C ALA A 38 -0.70 -1.73 -12.52
N TYR A 39 -2.02 -1.68 -12.47
CA TYR A 39 -2.84 -2.80 -12.04
C TYR A 39 -3.98 -2.98 -13.02
N GLN A 40 -4.53 -4.18 -13.07
CA GLN A 40 -5.63 -4.49 -13.98
C GLN A 40 -6.58 -5.51 -13.39
N ARG A 41 -7.81 -5.44 -13.92
CA ARG A 41 -8.84 -6.45 -13.76
C ARG A 41 -9.02 -7.16 -15.09
N ASN A 42 -8.89 -8.48 -15.08
CA ASN A 42 -9.24 -9.35 -16.18
C ASN A 42 -10.72 -9.72 -16.07
N GLY A 43 -11.55 -8.98 -16.81
CA GLY A 43 -13.01 -9.16 -16.82
C GLY A 43 -13.77 -7.99 -16.20
N GLY A 44 -14.94 -8.27 -15.65
CA GLY A 44 -15.86 -7.27 -15.11
C GLY A 44 -15.94 -7.26 -13.58
N VAL A 45 -16.76 -6.33 -13.08
CA VAL A 45 -17.25 -6.31 -11.70
C VAL A 45 -18.77 -6.15 -11.74
N THR A 46 -19.45 -6.86 -10.85
CA THR A 46 -20.88 -6.64 -10.59
C THR A 46 -20.99 -6.18 -9.14
N LEU A 47 -21.26 -4.89 -8.94
CA LEU A 47 -21.39 -4.31 -7.60
C LEU A 47 -22.76 -4.62 -6.99
N PRO A 48 -22.81 -5.11 -5.74
CA PRO A 48 -24.07 -5.33 -5.03
C PRO A 48 -24.64 -4.01 -4.53
N ASN A 49 -25.95 -3.99 -4.28
CA ASN A 49 -26.59 -2.89 -3.54
C ASN A 49 -26.50 -3.09 -2.02
N ASP A 50 -26.28 -4.33 -1.59
CA ASP A 50 -26.31 -4.75 -0.20
C ASP A 50 -25.24 -5.79 0.14
N LEU A 51 -24.01 -5.32 0.39
CA LEU A 51 -22.92 -6.16 0.87
C LEU A 51 -22.05 -5.43 1.88
N GLN A 52 -21.65 -6.15 2.93
CA GLN A 52 -20.50 -5.81 3.76
C GLN A 52 -19.52 -6.97 3.68
N ALA A 53 -18.28 -6.68 3.32
CA ALA A 53 -17.27 -7.71 3.09
C ALA A 53 -15.89 -7.28 3.57
N THR A 54 -15.18 -8.27 4.10
CA THR A 54 -13.75 -8.19 4.39
C THR A 54 -12.96 -8.85 3.28
N PHE A 55 -11.91 -8.19 2.83
CA PHE A 55 -10.89 -8.71 1.93
C PHE A 55 -9.55 -8.74 2.67
N SER A 56 -8.74 -9.76 2.43
CA SER A 56 -7.40 -9.87 2.99
C SER A 56 -6.43 -10.50 2.00
N GLY A 57 -5.16 -10.17 2.12
CA GLY A 57 -4.11 -10.72 1.27
C GLY A 57 -2.75 -10.09 1.55
N ASP A 58 -1.81 -10.36 0.66
CA ASP A 58 -0.43 -9.91 0.82
C ASP A 58 -0.24 -8.49 0.29
N TYR A 59 0.64 -7.75 0.95
CA TYR A 59 1.18 -6.47 0.52
C TYR A 59 2.67 -6.61 0.18
N ALA A 60 3.08 -6.05 -0.95
CA ALA A 60 4.48 -6.00 -1.35
C ALA A 60 4.83 -4.63 -1.92
N ALA A 61 5.98 -4.07 -1.53
CA ALA A 61 6.39 -2.74 -1.95
C ALA A 61 7.90 -2.61 -2.23
N VAL A 62 8.25 -1.52 -2.88
CA VAL A 62 9.63 -1.06 -3.04
C VAL A 62 9.77 0.34 -2.44
N ARG A 63 10.82 0.56 -1.66
CA ARG A 63 11.26 1.88 -1.23
C ARG A 63 12.40 2.40 -2.10
N ASP A 64 12.27 3.63 -2.57
CA ASP A 64 13.36 4.44 -3.13
C ASP A 64 13.51 5.75 -2.34
N PHE A 65 14.66 6.42 -2.44
CA PHE A 65 15.03 7.47 -1.49
C PHE A 65 15.36 8.79 -2.18
N ASP A 66 15.12 9.89 -1.48
CA ASP A 66 15.40 11.23 -1.97
C ASP A 66 16.89 11.59 -1.80
N SER A 67 17.47 11.32 -0.63
CA SER A 67 18.86 11.70 -0.32
C SER A 67 19.90 10.63 -0.63
N ARG A 68 19.50 9.42 -1.03
CA ARG A 68 20.43 8.33 -1.37
C ARG A 68 19.94 7.47 -2.53
N GLY A 69 20.90 6.82 -3.19
CA GLY A 69 20.57 5.74 -4.12
C GLY A 69 20.20 4.44 -3.40
N GLY A 70 19.87 3.42 -4.19
CA GLY A 70 19.49 2.10 -3.72
C GLY A 70 17.98 1.89 -3.67
N LEU A 71 17.60 0.67 -3.26
CA LEU A 71 16.21 0.27 -3.07
C LEU A 71 16.13 -0.60 -1.82
N GLU A 72 14.95 -0.66 -1.23
CA GLU A 72 14.56 -1.65 -0.23
C GLU A 72 13.24 -2.30 -0.65
N TYR A 73 13.02 -3.53 -0.20
CA TYR A 73 11.77 -4.26 -0.39
C TYR A 73 10.96 -4.23 0.89
N VAL A 74 9.64 -4.22 0.76
CA VAL A 74 8.73 -4.31 1.90
C VAL A 74 7.73 -5.42 1.64
N THR A 75 7.48 -6.24 2.66
CA THR A 75 6.34 -7.16 2.70
C THR A 75 5.39 -6.74 3.82
N GLY A 76 4.14 -7.17 3.77
CA GLY A 76 3.17 -6.97 4.85
C GLY A 76 1.83 -7.61 4.49
N ASP A 77 0.80 -7.31 5.28
CA ASP A 77 -0.55 -7.81 5.07
C ASP A 77 -1.52 -6.67 4.80
N ILE A 78 -2.40 -6.81 3.81
CA ILE A 78 -3.51 -5.89 3.58
C ILE A 78 -4.82 -6.46 4.16
N ARG A 79 -5.62 -5.59 4.77
CA ARG A 79 -7.03 -5.84 5.07
C ARG A 79 -7.86 -4.67 4.55
N LEU A 80 -8.96 -4.98 3.87
CA LEU A 80 -9.99 -4.02 3.48
C LEU A 80 -11.35 -4.48 4.03
N ASP A 81 -12.08 -3.57 4.64
CA ASP A 81 -13.49 -3.75 5.01
C ASP A 81 -14.31 -2.77 4.15
N ILE A 82 -15.24 -3.30 3.37
CA ILE A 82 -16.06 -2.53 2.42
C ILE A 82 -17.54 -2.65 2.80
N ASP A 83 -18.21 -1.51 2.90
CA ASP A 83 -19.66 -1.42 3.10
C ASP A 83 -20.31 -0.76 1.87
N PHE A 84 -21.23 -1.46 1.21
CA PHE A 84 -21.98 -0.97 0.04
C PHE A 84 -23.38 -0.46 0.39
N GLN A 85 -23.87 -0.70 1.62
CA GLN A 85 -25.28 -0.46 1.96
C GLN A 85 -25.57 1.00 2.25
N ASP A 86 -24.95 1.56 3.28
CA ASP A 86 -25.25 2.91 3.74
C ASP A 86 -24.27 3.38 4.82
N PHE A 87 -23.21 4.08 4.43
CA PHE A 87 -22.25 4.63 5.39
C PHE A 87 -22.87 5.69 6.34
N ASN A 88 -23.96 6.40 5.97
CA ASN A 88 -24.45 7.53 6.77
C ASN A 88 -25.98 7.77 6.88
N GLY A 89 -26.83 6.83 6.43
CA GLY A 89 -28.27 6.81 6.71
C GLY A 89 -29.15 7.61 5.75
N ALA A 90 -28.60 8.37 4.81
CA ALA A 90 -29.36 9.41 4.06
C ALA A 90 -29.38 9.21 2.53
N THR A 91 -28.39 8.52 1.98
CA THR A 91 -28.22 8.18 0.55
C THR A 91 -27.32 6.95 0.48
N SER A 92 -27.45 6.06 -0.51
CA SER A 92 -26.51 4.94 -0.71
C SER A 92 -25.09 5.47 -0.88
N GLN A 93 -24.29 5.41 0.18
CA GLN A 93 -22.89 5.82 0.23
C GLN A 93 -22.09 4.58 0.63
N ASP A 94 -21.18 4.16 -0.23
CA ASP A 94 -20.21 3.14 0.13
C ASP A 94 -19.11 3.74 1.02
N ALA A 95 -18.42 2.86 1.75
CA ALA A 95 -17.21 3.22 2.47
C ALA A 95 -16.18 2.10 2.45
N ILE A 96 -14.92 2.50 2.43
CA ILE A 96 -13.77 1.61 2.59
C ILE A 96 -13.05 1.98 3.88
N LYS A 97 -12.77 0.96 4.68
CA LYS A 97 -11.77 0.98 5.73
C LYS A 97 -10.66 0.02 5.32
N GLY A 98 -9.40 0.35 5.62
CA GLY A 98 -8.32 -0.59 5.40
C GLY A 98 -7.11 -0.35 6.27
N SER A 99 -6.27 -1.36 6.34
CA SER A 99 -5.01 -1.32 7.07
C SER A 99 -3.93 -2.15 6.38
N ILE A 100 -2.68 -1.68 6.44
CA ILE A 100 -1.50 -2.48 6.11
C ILE A 100 -0.67 -2.68 7.37
N THR A 101 -0.45 -3.94 7.73
CA THR A 101 0.17 -4.37 8.99
C THR A 101 1.35 -5.31 8.74
N ASN A 102 2.04 -5.71 9.82
CA ASN A 102 3.11 -6.71 9.78
C ASN A 102 4.20 -6.39 8.74
N ARG A 103 4.54 -5.10 8.62
CA ARG A 103 5.48 -4.67 7.59
C ARG A 103 6.91 -5.06 7.97
N GLN A 104 7.61 -5.67 7.02
CA GLN A 104 9.02 -6.04 7.14
C GLN A 104 9.80 -5.42 5.99
N VAL A 105 10.99 -4.90 6.28
CA VAL A 105 11.83 -4.16 5.31
C VAL A 105 13.11 -4.93 5.08
N TYR A 106 13.46 -5.10 3.80
CA TYR A 106 14.64 -5.85 3.38
C TYR A 106 15.52 -5.03 2.45
N THR A 107 16.84 -5.21 2.57
CA THR A 107 17.78 -4.70 1.57
C THR A 107 17.63 -5.45 0.25
N THR A 108 18.20 -4.91 -0.83
CA THR A 108 18.25 -5.64 -2.12
C THR A 108 19.07 -6.94 -2.11
N SER A 109 19.86 -7.17 -1.05
CA SER A 109 20.57 -8.43 -0.80
C SER A 109 19.71 -9.45 -0.05
N GLY A 110 18.55 -9.05 0.47
CA GLY A 110 17.64 -9.89 1.26
C GLY A 110 17.90 -9.84 2.77
N ASP A 111 18.73 -8.92 3.24
CA ASP A 111 18.95 -8.73 4.68
C ASP A 111 17.74 -8.03 5.29
N ASP A 112 17.22 -8.56 6.40
CA ASP A 112 16.13 -7.95 7.15
C ASP A 112 16.64 -6.74 7.95
N VAL A 113 16.11 -5.55 7.64
CA VAL A 113 16.42 -4.27 8.27
C VAL A 113 15.20 -3.67 8.96
N THR A 114 14.17 -4.48 9.23
CA THR A 114 12.92 -4.04 9.88
C THR A 114 13.23 -3.41 11.24
N GLN A 115 14.11 -4.03 12.02
CA GLN A 115 14.48 -3.53 13.34
C GLN A 115 15.22 -2.19 13.24
N ASP A 116 16.10 -2.00 12.25
CA ASP A 116 16.78 -0.72 12.03
C ASP A 116 15.78 0.41 11.73
N VAL A 117 14.70 0.12 11.01
CA VAL A 117 13.63 1.08 10.73
C VAL A 117 12.85 1.42 12.00
N ILE A 118 12.53 0.41 12.82
CA ILE A 118 11.82 0.60 14.10
C ILE A 118 12.66 1.43 15.08
N GLU A 119 13.94 1.09 15.23
CA GLU A 119 14.85 1.78 16.16
C GLU A 119 15.05 3.25 15.80
N ALA A 120 15.04 3.58 14.49
CA ALA A 120 15.16 4.96 14.02
C ALA A 120 13.95 5.85 14.35
N LEU A 121 12.81 5.28 14.71
CA LEU A 121 11.63 6.04 15.17
C LEU A 121 11.78 6.55 16.61
N GLU A 122 12.81 6.10 17.34
CA GLU A 122 13.13 6.48 18.72
C GLU A 122 11.93 6.32 19.68
N ALA A 123 11.09 5.32 19.44
CA ALA A 123 9.91 4.98 20.26
C ALA A 123 9.93 3.50 20.67
N ASP A 124 9.20 3.19 21.75
CA ASP A 124 9.01 1.82 22.24
C ASP A 124 7.98 1.09 21.38
N LEU A 125 8.43 0.61 20.21
CA LEU A 125 7.61 -0.06 19.20
C LEU A 125 8.13 -1.46 18.92
N ASP A 126 7.21 -2.41 18.79
CA ASP A 126 7.50 -3.79 18.38
C ASP A 126 7.37 -4.00 16.86
N GLU A 127 6.75 -3.05 16.15
CA GLU A 127 6.47 -3.13 14.73
C GLU A 127 6.52 -1.75 14.05
N ILE A 128 6.74 -1.76 12.73
CA ILE A 128 6.59 -0.54 11.93
C ILE A 128 5.13 -0.08 12.01
N PRO A 129 4.85 1.23 12.25
CA PRO A 129 3.50 1.75 12.42
C PRO A 129 2.52 1.25 11.35
N THR A 130 1.33 0.81 11.78
CA THR A 130 0.28 0.37 10.87
C THR A 130 -0.16 1.52 9.96
N ILE A 131 -0.23 1.26 8.65
CA ILE A 131 -0.90 2.19 7.72
C ILE A 131 -2.40 2.03 7.91
N LEU A 132 -3.10 3.14 8.11
CA LEU A 132 -4.56 3.21 8.20
C LEU A 132 -5.09 4.08 7.05
N LEU A 133 -6.01 3.51 6.28
CA LEU A 133 -6.69 4.22 5.20
C LEU A 133 -7.71 5.19 5.78
N ASP A 134 -7.78 6.40 5.22
CA ASP A 134 -8.81 7.37 5.57
C ASP A 134 -10.17 6.85 5.13
N ILE A 135 -11.12 6.87 6.07
CA ILE A 135 -12.48 6.43 5.83
C ILE A 135 -13.28 7.62 5.30
N GLY A 136 -13.86 7.47 4.12
CA GLY A 136 -14.75 8.45 3.50
C GLY A 136 -15.99 7.80 2.88
N PRO A 137 -17.07 8.57 2.68
CA PRO A 137 -18.20 8.13 1.88
C PRO A 137 -17.92 8.26 0.37
N ASN A 138 -18.61 7.46 -0.45
CA ASN A 138 -18.56 7.50 -1.92
C ASN A 138 -17.14 7.25 -2.46
N THR A 139 -16.47 6.25 -1.89
CA THR A 139 -15.08 5.93 -2.22
C THR A 139 -15.00 5.03 -3.46
N ILE A 140 -16.08 4.34 -3.81
CA ILE A 140 -16.17 3.36 -4.88
C ILE A 140 -17.01 3.90 -6.04
N SER A 141 -16.41 3.96 -7.23
CA SER A 141 -17.12 4.32 -8.45
C SER A 141 -18.02 3.19 -8.94
N SER A 142 -18.97 3.48 -9.82
CA SER A 142 -19.82 2.47 -10.45
C SER A 142 -19.05 1.41 -11.26
N ASN A 143 -17.79 1.68 -11.62
CA ASN A 143 -16.91 0.74 -12.30
C ASN A 143 -16.07 -0.13 -11.33
N GLY A 144 -16.28 0.06 -10.02
CA GLY A 144 -15.55 -0.60 -8.94
C GLY A 144 -14.16 -0.03 -8.68
N GLU A 145 -13.87 1.20 -9.12
CA GLU A 145 -12.61 1.89 -8.82
C GLU A 145 -12.70 2.56 -7.46
N PHE A 146 -11.62 2.54 -6.69
CA PHE A 146 -11.54 3.22 -5.40
C PHE A 146 -10.20 3.92 -5.22
N ALA A 147 -10.21 5.04 -4.50
CA ALA A 147 -9.01 5.81 -4.21
C ALA A 147 -9.18 6.66 -2.95
N GLY A 148 -8.07 6.98 -2.29
CA GLY A 148 -8.09 7.81 -1.09
C GLY A 148 -6.69 8.09 -0.56
N SER A 149 -6.64 8.67 0.64
CA SER A 149 -5.41 8.92 1.40
C SER A 149 -5.27 7.94 2.57
N PHE A 150 -4.05 7.85 3.09
CA PHE A 150 -3.75 7.08 4.28
C PHE A 150 -2.61 7.74 5.05
N GLN A 151 -2.47 7.35 6.31
CA GLN A 151 -1.30 7.69 7.12
C GLN A 151 -0.90 6.51 8.01
N SER A 152 0.35 6.50 8.46
CA SER A 152 0.80 5.70 9.59
C SER A 152 1.47 6.62 10.62
N GLY A 153 1.43 6.21 11.88
CA GLY A 153 2.01 7.00 12.96
C GLY A 153 2.02 6.24 14.27
N TYR A 154 2.73 6.79 15.24
CA TYR A 154 2.99 6.19 16.53
C TYR A 154 2.95 7.24 17.64
N THR A 155 2.91 6.79 18.88
CA THR A 155 3.05 7.66 20.04
C THR A 155 4.51 7.63 20.50
N ASN A 156 5.17 8.79 20.56
CA ASN A 156 6.56 8.89 21.02
C ASN A 156 6.68 8.75 22.55
N ALA A 157 7.91 8.81 23.07
CA ALA A 157 8.20 8.71 24.50
C ALA A 157 7.55 9.82 25.35
N GLU A 158 7.25 10.96 24.75
CA GLU A 158 6.57 12.11 25.37
C GLU A 158 5.03 11.96 25.39
N GLY A 159 4.48 10.92 24.76
CA GLY A 159 3.04 10.70 24.66
C GLY A 159 2.36 11.48 23.53
N GLU A 160 3.13 12.05 22.60
CA GLU A 160 2.63 12.78 21.44
C GLU A 160 2.48 11.84 20.23
N PHE A 161 1.40 12.02 19.47
CA PHE A 161 1.23 11.29 18.22
C PHE A 161 2.10 11.92 17.13
N VAL A 162 2.98 11.11 16.55
CA VAL A 162 3.89 11.45 15.47
C VAL A 162 3.46 10.70 14.21
N VAL A 163 3.26 11.43 13.13
CA VAL A 163 3.01 10.84 11.80
C VAL A 163 4.34 10.33 11.26
N TYR A 164 4.40 9.04 10.94
CA TYR A 164 5.57 8.40 10.33
C TYR A 164 5.54 8.57 8.81
N GLU A 165 4.39 8.32 8.18
CA GLU A 165 4.27 8.47 6.74
C GLU A 165 2.84 8.86 6.34
N THR A 166 2.72 9.47 5.16
CA THR A 166 1.43 9.75 4.52
C THR A 166 1.45 9.29 3.07
N GLY A 167 0.30 8.97 2.52
CA GLY A 167 0.23 8.48 1.15
C GLY A 167 -1.16 8.47 0.56
N THR A 168 -1.22 7.95 -0.66
CA THR A 168 -2.46 7.74 -1.40
C THR A 168 -2.55 6.30 -1.88
N TYR A 169 -3.77 5.79 -2.01
CA TYR A 169 -4.05 4.50 -2.61
C TYR A 169 -5.00 4.66 -3.81
N ASN A 170 -4.85 3.78 -4.79
CA ASN A 170 -5.78 3.61 -5.92
C ASN A 170 -5.97 2.12 -6.16
N GLY A 171 -7.17 1.68 -6.51
CA GLY A 171 -7.44 0.27 -6.77
C GLY A 171 -8.76 0.03 -7.50
N ILE A 172 -9.00 -1.24 -7.81
CA ILE A 172 -10.22 -1.73 -8.45
C ILE A 172 -10.69 -3.05 -7.85
N LEU A 173 -12.01 -3.22 -7.84
CA LEU A 173 -12.72 -4.43 -7.47
C LEU A 173 -12.95 -5.34 -8.68
N ALA A 174 -12.97 -6.65 -8.47
CA ALA A 174 -13.20 -7.64 -9.51
C ALA A 174 -14.15 -8.76 -9.11
N GLY A 175 -14.86 -9.30 -10.12
CA GLY A 175 -15.80 -10.40 -9.97
C GLY A 175 -17.23 -9.97 -9.63
N ASP A 176 -18.13 -10.96 -9.65
CA ASP A 176 -19.52 -10.78 -9.22
C ASP A 176 -19.58 -10.80 -7.70
N ASP A 177 -20.34 -9.87 -7.10
CA ASP A 177 -20.29 -9.57 -5.67
C ASP A 177 -18.81 -9.51 -5.22
N PRO A 178 -18.11 -8.38 -5.43
CA PRO A 178 -16.66 -8.30 -5.56
C PRO A 178 -15.90 -9.36 -4.77
N SER A 179 -15.19 -10.25 -5.45
CA SER A 179 -14.44 -11.35 -4.81
C SER A 179 -12.98 -10.99 -4.59
N GLU A 180 -12.47 -10.00 -5.33
CA GLU A 180 -11.09 -9.53 -5.24
C GLU A 180 -11.02 -8.02 -5.31
N ALA A 181 -9.98 -7.48 -4.67
CA ALA A 181 -9.54 -6.10 -4.80
C ALA A 181 -8.05 -6.10 -5.16
N VAL A 182 -7.66 -5.24 -6.10
CA VAL A 182 -6.24 -4.97 -6.40
C VAL A 182 -6.00 -3.48 -6.30
N GLY A 183 -4.84 -3.10 -5.77
CA GLY A 183 -4.50 -1.69 -5.66
C GLY A 183 -3.01 -1.43 -5.51
N ILE A 184 -2.69 -0.14 -5.58
CA ILE A 184 -1.37 0.43 -5.42
C ILE A 184 -1.42 1.50 -4.35
N THR A 185 -0.40 1.53 -3.50
CA THR A 185 -0.12 2.60 -2.55
C THR A 185 1.13 3.37 -2.98
N VAL A 186 1.14 4.66 -2.70
CA VAL A 186 2.35 5.49 -2.75
C VAL A 186 2.39 6.34 -1.50
N SER A 187 3.39 6.13 -0.65
CA SER A 187 3.66 6.97 0.54
C SER A 187 5.04 7.59 0.51
N THR A 188 5.20 8.62 1.32
CA THR A 188 6.49 9.21 1.69
C THR A 188 6.58 9.36 3.21
N GLY A 189 7.78 9.15 3.74
CA GLY A 189 8.13 9.33 5.15
C GLY A 189 9.64 9.50 5.31
N GLU A 190 10.09 9.75 6.55
CA GLU A 190 11.51 9.93 6.84
C GLU A 190 12.27 8.60 6.76
N ASP A 191 13.39 8.58 6.03
CA ASP A 191 14.28 7.43 5.95
C ASP A 191 15.16 7.34 7.20
N ARG A 192 15.46 6.12 7.64
CA ARG A 192 16.28 5.87 8.83
C ARG A 192 17.73 6.37 8.71
N ILE A 193 18.20 6.68 7.49
CA ILE A 193 19.58 7.10 7.22
C ILE A 193 19.64 8.61 6.98
N ASP A 194 18.96 9.10 5.94
CA ASP A 194 18.94 10.51 5.57
C ASP A 194 17.82 10.82 4.58
N GLY A 195 17.17 11.97 4.75
CA GLY A 195 16.08 12.46 3.92
C GLY A 195 14.83 11.58 3.95
N ASP A 196 14.10 11.56 2.83
CA ASP A 196 12.83 10.87 2.73
C ASP A 196 12.94 9.56 1.94
N PHE A 197 12.13 8.57 2.31
CA PHE A 197 11.80 7.45 1.45
C PHE A 197 10.46 7.70 0.74
N ARG A 198 10.29 7.04 -0.40
CA ARG A 198 9.01 6.81 -1.06
C ARG A 198 8.77 5.31 -1.15
N GLU A 199 7.67 4.85 -0.55
CA GLU A 199 7.24 3.46 -0.66
C GLU A 199 6.17 3.36 -1.75
N THR A 200 6.39 2.51 -2.74
CA THR A 200 5.36 2.15 -3.75
C THR A 200 4.99 0.70 -3.56
N GLY A 201 3.80 0.48 -3.01
CA GLY A 201 3.29 -0.84 -2.70
C GLY A 201 2.14 -1.25 -3.58
N GLY A 202 1.88 -2.55 -3.60
CA GLY A 202 0.76 -3.16 -4.28
C GLY A 202 0.18 -4.26 -3.43
N PHE A 203 -1.10 -4.51 -3.63
CA PHE A 203 -1.79 -5.60 -2.95
C PHE A 203 -2.81 -6.26 -3.87
N ILE A 204 -3.06 -7.54 -3.59
CA ILE A 204 -4.24 -8.27 -4.04
C ILE A 204 -4.89 -8.83 -2.78
N ALA A 205 -6.16 -8.51 -2.56
CA ALA A 205 -6.94 -8.97 -1.44
C ALA A 205 -8.17 -9.74 -1.93
N THR A 206 -8.48 -10.85 -1.28
CA THR A 206 -9.60 -11.73 -1.62
C THR A 206 -10.53 -11.93 -0.43
N ARG A 207 -11.79 -12.31 -0.69
CA ARG A 207 -12.78 -12.65 0.34
C ARG A 207 -13.28 -14.09 0.21
#